data_AF-A0A2M7K3N3-F1
#
_entry.id   AF-A0A2M7K3N3-F1
#
_cell.length_a   1.000
_cell.length_b   1.000
_cell.length_c   1.000
_cell.angle_alpha   90.00
_cell.angle_beta   90.00
_cell.angle_gamma   90.00
#
_symmetry.space_group_name_H-M   'P 1'
#
loop_
_entity.id
_entity.type
_entity.pdbx_description
1 polymer ?
#
loop_
_entity_poly.entity_id
_entity_poly.type
_entity_poly.pdbx_seq_one_letter_code
_entity_poly.pdbx_strand_id
1 'polypeptide(L)'
;SFLIEGPAPLSNNSEVFLRTYLTSSRSYKDWLVCSDFSPPDLKEYLLKLPMPKFVWITEVTTKELIKCTNPKTEGIVILDATEPNTFNYKALIFAAYKNHQIKYSEKKDCFEDISIPLPSFSIFENLINYSND
;
A
#
# COMPACT_ATOMS: atom_id res chain seq x y z
N SER A 1 1.72 -3.16 -16.89
CA SER A 1 1.95 -2.29 -15.69
C SER A 1 0.68 -2.26 -14.83
N PHE A 2 0.75 -2.43 -13.50
CA PHE A 2 -0.43 -2.58 -12.61
C PHE A 2 -1.47 -1.46 -12.75
N LEU A 3 -1.05 -0.21 -12.92
CA LEU A 3 -1.98 0.93 -13.06
C LEU A 3 -2.47 1.15 -14.50
N ILE A 4 -1.86 0.51 -15.49
CA ILE A 4 -2.15 0.74 -16.93
C ILE A 4 -2.92 -0.45 -17.53
N GLU A 5 -2.55 -1.67 -17.13
CA GLU A 5 -3.06 -2.94 -17.66
C GLU A 5 -3.57 -3.86 -16.55
N GLY A 6 -3.46 -3.43 -15.28
CA GLY A 6 -3.95 -4.21 -14.16
C GLY A 6 -5.47 -4.17 -14.04
N PRO A 7 -6.01 -4.75 -12.97
CA PRO A 7 -7.44 -5.04 -12.89
C PRO A 7 -8.32 -3.79 -12.77
N ALA A 8 -7.75 -2.66 -12.34
CA ALA A 8 -8.39 -1.35 -12.35
C ALA A 8 -7.50 -0.33 -13.08
N PRO A 9 -7.48 -0.33 -14.42
CA PRO A 9 -6.64 0.57 -15.19
C PRO A 9 -7.08 2.02 -15.00
N LEU A 10 -6.11 2.93 -15.05
CA LEU A 10 -6.36 4.37 -15.05
C LEU A 10 -7.16 4.75 -16.30
N SER A 11 -8.11 5.68 -16.14
CA SER A 11 -8.84 6.22 -17.28
C SER A 11 -7.94 7.14 -18.11
N ASN A 12 -8.20 7.25 -19.41
CA ASN A 12 -7.48 8.18 -20.27
C ASN A 12 -7.55 9.61 -19.71
N ASN A 13 -6.42 10.31 -19.76
CA ASN A 13 -6.25 11.67 -19.22
C ASN A 13 -6.56 11.82 -17.72
N SER A 14 -6.47 10.73 -16.94
CA SER A 14 -6.53 10.84 -15.47
C SER A 14 -5.16 11.16 -14.89
N GLU A 15 -5.19 11.90 -13.78
CA GLU A 15 -4.01 12.16 -12.95
C GLU A 15 -4.05 11.27 -11.71
N VAL A 16 -2.89 10.76 -11.34
CA VAL A 16 -2.65 9.96 -10.15
C VAL A 16 -1.39 10.48 -9.47
N PHE A 17 -1.43 10.55 -8.15
CA PHE A 17 -0.31 10.95 -7.32
C PHE A 17 0.22 9.71 -6.61
N LEU A 18 1.52 9.47 -6.76
CA LEU A 18 2.21 8.39 -6.08
C LEU A 18 3.08 8.96 -4.98
N ARG A 19 2.91 8.48 -3.75
CA ARG A 19 3.82 8.80 -2.65
C ARG A 19 4.57 7.56 -2.24
N THR A 20 5.88 7.56 -2.48
CA THR A 20 6.74 6.40 -2.21
C THR A 20 7.73 6.73 -1.10
N TYR A 21 7.86 5.85 -0.12
CA TYR A 21 8.82 6.01 0.97
C TYR A 21 9.35 4.65 1.44
N LEU A 22 10.60 4.67 1.91
CA LEU A 22 11.24 3.55 2.55
C LEU A 22 10.98 3.64 4.06
N THR A 23 10.51 2.55 4.65
CA THR A 23 10.33 2.46 6.10
C THR A 23 10.67 1.07 6.61
N SER A 24 10.82 0.94 7.92
CA SER A 24 10.89 -0.38 8.53
C SER A 24 9.49 -0.99 8.61
N SER A 25 9.37 -2.31 8.45
CA SER A 25 8.08 -2.99 8.61
C SER A 25 7.51 -2.80 10.01
N ARG A 26 8.38 -2.69 11.03
CA ARG A 26 7.98 -2.33 12.40
C ARG A 26 7.31 -0.96 12.44
N SER A 27 7.98 0.08 11.97
CA SER A 27 7.44 1.45 12.00
C SER A 27 6.12 1.57 11.24
N TYR A 28 6.00 0.87 10.10
CA TYR A 28 4.75 0.83 9.35
C TYR A 28 3.61 0.16 10.13
N LYS A 29 3.88 -0.99 10.75
CA LYS A 29 2.90 -1.70 11.58
C LYS A 29 2.53 -0.93 12.84
N ASP A 30 3.48 -0.29 13.50
CA ASP A 30 3.23 0.55 14.68
C ASP A 30 2.29 1.70 14.33
N TRP A 31 2.52 2.37 13.19
CA TRP A 31 1.59 3.38 12.67
C TRP A 31 0.22 2.78 12.33
N LEU A 32 0.17 1.61 11.67
CA LEU A 32 -1.11 0.95 11.35
C LEU A 32 -1.93 0.71 12.62
N VAL A 33 -1.33 0.27 13.72
CA VAL A 33 -2.02 0.07 15.01
C VAL A 33 -2.63 1.37 15.50
N CYS A 34 -1.84 2.45 15.55
CA CYS A 34 -2.21 3.72 16.17
C CYS A 34 -3.08 4.64 15.28
N SER A 35 -3.07 4.43 13.97
CA SER A 35 -3.78 5.28 13.00
C SER A 35 -5.28 4.94 12.91
N ASP A 36 -6.03 5.89 12.35
CA ASP A 36 -7.43 5.75 11.94
C ASP A 36 -7.61 5.01 10.59
N PHE A 37 -6.61 4.23 10.17
CA PHE A 37 -6.68 3.42 8.96
C PHE A 37 -7.95 2.57 8.93
N SER A 38 -8.76 2.77 7.91
CA SER A 38 -10.03 2.07 7.64
C SER A 38 -10.04 1.76 6.16
N PRO A 39 -9.96 0.49 5.74
CA PRO A 39 -10.85 -0.58 6.21
C PRO A 39 -10.23 -1.55 7.24
N PRO A 40 -11.02 -2.03 8.23
CA PRO A 40 -10.53 -2.82 9.36
C PRO A 40 -9.98 -4.20 8.95
N ASP A 41 -10.62 -4.88 8.01
CA ASP A 41 -10.16 -6.20 7.53
C ASP A 41 -8.78 -6.10 6.86
N LEU A 42 -8.56 -5.03 6.09
CA LEU A 42 -7.27 -4.77 5.47
C LEU A 42 -6.21 -4.40 6.53
N LYS A 43 -6.57 -3.57 7.52
CA LYS A 43 -5.68 -3.24 8.64
C LYS A 43 -5.21 -4.49 9.35
N GLU A 44 -6.14 -5.38 9.72
CA GLU A 44 -5.83 -6.64 10.38
C GLU A 44 -4.95 -7.54 9.51
N TYR A 45 -5.26 -7.62 8.22
CA TYR A 45 -4.46 -8.37 7.25
C TYR A 45 -3.01 -7.83 7.17
N LEU A 46 -2.83 -6.53 6.98
CA LEU A 46 -1.50 -5.89 6.87
C LEU A 46 -0.68 -6.06 8.16
N LEU A 47 -1.31 -5.99 9.33
CA LEU A 47 -0.64 -6.24 10.62
C LEU A 47 -0.10 -7.68 10.72
N LYS A 48 -0.85 -8.66 10.22
CA LYS A 48 -0.48 -10.08 10.21
C LYS A 48 0.46 -10.46 9.07
N LEU A 49 0.55 -9.64 8.02
CA LEU A 49 1.34 -9.95 6.84
C LEU A 49 2.84 -10.03 7.18
N PRO A 50 3.54 -11.13 6.86
CA PRO A 50 4.99 -11.19 6.98
C PRO A 50 5.62 -10.13 6.07
N MET A 51 6.53 -9.33 6.63
CA MET A 51 7.25 -8.30 5.89
C MET A 51 8.73 -8.36 6.28
N PRO A 52 9.65 -8.12 5.32
CA PRO A 52 11.07 -7.99 5.59
C PRO A 52 11.35 -6.78 6.49
N LYS A 53 12.62 -6.61 6.91
CA LYS A 53 13.01 -5.50 7.81
C LYS A 53 12.68 -4.13 7.22
N PHE A 54 12.91 -3.94 5.92
CA PHE A 54 12.63 -2.71 5.20
C PHE A 54 11.70 -2.96 4.03
N VAL A 55 10.74 -2.06 3.85
CA VAL A 55 9.73 -2.14 2.80
C VAL A 55 9.59 -0.79 2.11
N TRP A 56 9.38 -0.82 0.80
CA TRP A 56 8.87 0.33 0.06
C TRP A 56 7.36 0.33 0.17
N ILE A 57 6.80 1.43 0.65
CA ILE A 57 5.36 1.67 0.62
C ILE A 57 5.12 2.75 -0.43
N THR A 58 4.26 2.43 -1.39
CA THR A 58 3.76 3.37 -2.39
C THR A 58 2.26 3.54 -2.21
N GLU A 59 1.82 4.76 -1.96
CA GLU A 59 0.41 5.12 -1.85
C GLU A 59 -0.07 5.72 -3.16
N VAL A 60 -1.26 5.29 -3.60
CA VAL A 60 -1.89 5.73 -4.85
C VAL A 60 -3.08 6.63 -4.50
N THR A 61 -2.89 7.94 -4.66
CA THR A 61 -3.87 8.96 -4.29
C THR A 61 -4.24 9.87 -5.46
N THR A 62 -5.22 10.73 -5.23
CA THR A 62 -5.67 11.76 -6.16
C THR A 62 -5.37 13.15 -5.61
N LYS A 63 -5.48 14.17 -6.45
CA LYS A 63 -5.27 15.57 -6.07
C LYS A 63 -6.27 16.03 -5.00
N GLU A 64 -7.49 15.50 -5.05
CA GLU A 64 -8.57 15.82 -4.14
C GLU A 64 -8.27 15.23 -2.75
N LEU A 65 -7.90 13.94 -2.71
CA LEU A 65 -7.67 13.22 -1.46
C LEU A 65 -6.42 13.68 -0.73
N ILE A 66 -5.36 14.07 -1.45
CA ILE A 66 -4.13 14.55 -0.81
C ILE A 66 -4.26 15.97 -0.23
N LYS A 67 -5.21 16.77 -0.72
CA LYS A 67 -5.42 18.17 -0.30
C LYS A 67 -6.44 18.32 0.83
N CYS A 68 -7.10 17.24 1.25
CA CYS A 68 -8.00 17.27 2.40
C CYS A 68 -7.24 17.55 3.71
N THR A 69 -7.93 18.07 4.72
CA THR A 69 -7.38 18.30 6.07
C THR A 69 -6.75 17.03 6.66
N ASN A 70 -7.35 15.87 6.37
CA ASN A 70 -6.82 14.55 6.69
C ASN A 70 -6.59 13.83 5.36
N PRO A 71 -5.35 13.81 4.84
CA PRO A 71 -5.11 13.26 3.52
C PRO A 71 -5.37 11.75 3.46
N LYS A 72 -5.85 11.28 2.31
CA LYS A 72 -6.21 9.88 2.09
C LYS A 72 -5.59 9.31 0.83
N THR A 73 -5.67 8.00 0.70
CA THR A 73 -5.23 7.24 -0.47
C THR A 73 -6.27 6.16 -0.82
N GLU A 74 -6.28 5.74 -2.07
CA GLU A 74 -7.19 4.68 -2.59
C GLU A 74 -6.42 3.43 -3.01
N GLY A 75 -5.10 3.44 -2.83
CA GLY A 75 -4.27 2.30 -3.09
C GLY A 75 -2.99 2.30 -2.30
N ILE A 76 -2.43 1.11 -2.19
CA ILE A 76 -1.16 0.86 -1.54
C ILE A 76 -0.43 -0.25 -2.29
N VAL A 77 0.87 -0.10 -2.46
CA VAL A 77 1.78 -1.14 -2.95
C VAL A 77 2.90 -1.27 -1.94
N ILE A 78 3.15 -2.49 -1.48
CA ILE A 78 4.19 -2.84 -0.51
C ILE A 78 5.18 -3.75 -1.23
N LEU A 79 6.43 -3.30 -1.32
CA LEU A 79 7.51 -4.05 -1.92
C LEU A 79 8.62 -4.36 -0.91
N ASP A 80 9.26 -5.50 -1.08
CA ASP A 80 10.49 -5.85 -0.38
C ASP A 80 11.61 -4.88 -0.78
N ALA A 81 12.28 -4.28 0.21
CA ALA A 81 13.43 -3.39 0.01
C ALA A 81 14.78 -4.02 0.42
N THR A 82 14.79 -5.28 0.87
CA THR A 82 15.95 -5.92 1.52
C THR A 82 16.76 -6.88 0.68
N GLU A 83 16.30 -7.28 -0.50
CA GLU A 83 17.09 -7.92 -1.57
C GLU A 83 16.13 -8.29 -2.71
N PRO A 84 16.12 -7.57 -3.85
CA PRO A 84 15.34 -8.02 -4.98
C PRO A 84 16.05 -9.24 -5.57
N ASN A 85 15.51 -10.43 -5.36
CA ASN A 85 15.83 -11.54 -6.25
C ASN A 85 15.28 -11.15 -7.64
N THR A 86 16.15 -10.54 -8.46
CA THR A 86 15.80 -9.87 -9.74
C THR A 86 15.17 -10.82 -10.77
N PHE A 87 15.18 -12.12 -10.49
CA PHE A 87 14.64 -13.16 -11.34
C PHE A 87 13.17 -13.52 -11.05
N ASN A 88 12.55 -13.00 -9.97
CA ASN A 88 11.16 -13.30 -9.66
C ASN A 88 10.37 -12.07 -9.17
N TYR A 89 9.07 -12.02 -9.49
CA TYR A 89 8.12 -11.00 -8.98
C TYR A 89 7.89 -11.06 -7.45
N LYS A 90 8.73 -11.80 -6.71
CA LYS A 90 8.71 -11.97 -5.25
C LYS A 90 8.91 -10.68 -4.47
N ALA A 91 9.38 -9.62 -5.12
CA ALA A 91 9.47 -8.31 -4.49
C ALA A 91 8.09 -7.72 -4.14
N LEU A 92 7.02 -8.12 -4.83
CA LEU A 92 5.66 -7.66 -4.50
C LEU A 92 5.11 -8.43 -3.30
N ILE A 93 5.06 -7.77 -2.14
CA ILE A 93 4.49 -8.32 -0.91
C ILE A 93 2.97 -8.19 -0.96
N PHE A 94 2.47 -7.02 -1.33
CA PHE A 94 1.03 -6.72 -1.38
C PHE A 94 0.74 -5.53 -2.28
N ALA A 95 -0.35 -5.56 -3.02
CA ALA A 95 -0.91 -4.37 -3.65
C ALA A 95 -2.43 -4.33 -3.49
N ALA A 96 -2.99 -3.16 -3.32
CA ALA A 96 -4.42 -2.93 -3.39
C ALA A 96 -4.72 -1.60 -4.07
N TYR A 97 -5.71 -1.56 -4.95
CA TYR A 97 -6.17 -0.35 -5.63
C TYR A 97 -7.59 -0.53 -6.15
N LYS A 98 -8.48 0.45 -5.94
CA LYS A 98 -9.85 0.48 -6.48
C LYS A 98 -10.62 -0.85 -6.34
N ASN A 99 -10.70 -1.37 -5.12
CA ASN A 99 -11.36 -2.63 -4.76
C ASN A 99 -10.66 -3.92 -5.23
N HIS A 100 -9.50 -3.83 -5.88
CA HIS A 100 -8.70 -5.00 -6.25
C HIS A 100 -7.55 -5.17 -5.28
N GLN A 101 -7.41 -6.36 -4.71
CA GLN A 101 -6.27 -6.75 -3.89
C GLN A 101 -5.46 -7.80 -4.64
N ILE A 102 -4.23 -7.46 -4.96
CA ILE A 102 -3.26 -8.36 -5.57
C ILE A 102 -2.28 -8.85 -4.52
N LYS A 103 -2.19 -10.18 -4.42
CA LYS A 103 -1.22 -10.86 -3.56
C LYS A 103 -0.52 -11.97 -4.32
N TYR A 104 0.74 -12.23 -3.98
CA TYR A 104 1.44 -13.39 -4.51
C TYR A 104 1.02 -14.66 -3.74
N SER A 105 0.67 -15.71 -4.48
CA SER A 105 0.29 -17.02 -3.92
C SER A 105 1.43 -18.01 -4.13
N GLU A 106 2.20 -18.28 -3.07
CA GLU A 106 3.31 -19.24 -3.14
C GLU A 106 2.85 -20.65 -3.59
N LYS A 107 1.62 -21.04 -3.24
CA LYS A 107 1.07 -22.35 -3.60
C LYS A 107 0.81 -22.51 -5.09
N LYS A 108 0.44 -21.42 -5.77
CA LYS A 108 0.08 -21.42 -7.20
C LYS A 108 1.17 -20.80 -8.08
N ASP A 109 2.21 -20.24 -7.46
CA ASP A 109 3.26 -19.47 -8.12
C ASP A 109 2.70 -18.37 -9.05
N CYS A 110 1.63 -17.70 -8.62
CA CYS A 110 0.96 -16.66 -9.40
C CYS A 110 0.36 -15.56 -8.52
N PHE A 111 0.01 -14.44 -9.15
CA PHE A 111 -0.75 -13.39 -8.50
C PHE A 111 -2.23 -13.74 -8.44
N GLU A 112 -2.80 -13.63 -7.25
CA GLU A 112 -4.24 -13.72 -7.03
C GLU A 112 -4.81 -12.31 -6.94
N ASP A 113 -5.82 -12.01 -7.76
CA ASP A 113 -6.66 -10.83 -7.62
C ASP A 113 -7.93 -11.19 -6.86
N ILE A 114 -8.23 -10.42 -5.82
CA ILE A 114 -9.43 -10.56 -5.01
C ILE A 114 -10.15 -9.22 -4.99
N SER A 115 -11.40 -9.22 -5.46
CA SER A 115 -12.27 -8.05 -5.42
C SER A 115 -12.88 -7.89 -4.03
N ILE A 116 -12.40 -6.91 -3.26
CA ILE A 116 -12.89 -6.57 -1.92
C ILE A 116 -13.07 -5.05 -1.86
N PRO A 117 -14.17 -4.52 -1.30
CA PRO A 117 -14.35 -3.09 -1.09
C PRO A 117 -13.13 -2.45 -0.41
N LEU A 118 -12.58 -1.43 -1.07
CA LEU A 118 -11.42 -0.67 -0.62
C LEU A 118 -11.82 0.81 -0.56
N PRO A 119 -12.49 1.25 0.52
CA PRO A 119 -12.71 2.68 0.74
C PRO A 119 -11.36 3.40 0.86
N SER A 120 -11.35 4.71 0.62
CA SER A 120 -10.16 5.53 0.84
C SER A 120 -9.71 5.45 2.31
N PHE A 121 -8.43 5.26 2.54
CA PHE A 121 -7.83 5.11 3.87
C PHE A 121 -6.77 6.18 4.12
N SER A 122 -6.43 6.39 5.39
CA SER A 122 -5.43 7.35 5.82
C SER A 122 -4.05 7.01 5.29
N ILE A 123 -3.29 8.05 4.96
CA ILE A 123 -1.91 7.93 4.50
C ILE A 123 -0.96 7.63 5.66
N PHE A 124 0.13 6.91 5.43
CA PHE A 124 1.19 6.71 6.41
C PHE A 124 1.84 8.04 6.76
N GLU A 125 1.83 8.35 8.04
CA GLU A 125 2.54 9.47 8.63
C GLU A 125 3.58 8.90 9.58
N ASN A 126 4.84 9.25 9.35
CA ASN A 126 5.88 8.79 10.24
C ASN A 126 5.67 9.44 11.62
N LEU A 127 5.45 8.63 12.66
CA LEU A 127 5.27 9.07 14.05
C LEU A 127 6.53 9.68 14.67
N ILE A 128 7.50 10.14 13.87
CA ILE A 128 8.47 11.12 14.32
C ILE A 128 7.69 12.43 14.47
N ASN A 129 6.86 12.47 15.51
CA ASN A 129 6.27 13.69 16.00
C ASN A 129 7.43 14.65 16.24
N TYR A 130 7.35 15.79 15.57
CA TYR A 130 7.92 17.01 16.09
C TYR A 130 7.37 17.17 17.51
N SER A 131 8.15 16.71 18.51
CA SER A 131 8.09 17.26 19.85
C SER A 131 8.49 18.72 19.73
N ASN A 132 7.55 19.57 19.32
CA ASN A 132 7.65 20.99 19.61
C ASN A 132 7.31 21.12 21.09
N ASP A 133 8.32 20.94 21.93
CA ASP A 133 8.41 21.63 23.21
C ASP A 133 8.65 23.13 22.95
#